data_AF-A0A9E4C735-F1
#
_entry.id   AF-A0A9E4C735-F1
#
_cell.length_a   1.000
_cell.length_b   1.000
_cell.length_c   1.000
_cell.angle_alpha   90.00
_cell.angle_beta   90.00
_cell.angle_gamma   90.00
#
_symmetry.space_group_name_H-M   'P 1'
#
loop_
_entity.id
_entity.type
_entity.pdbx_description
1 polymer ?
#
loop_
_entity_poly.entity_id
_entity_poly.type
_entity_poly.pdbx_seq_one_letter_code
_entity_poly.pdbx_strand_id
1 'polypeptide(L)'
;QFFEWLPFNQGISDQVPEGDADRAAWLRSWYLDWVGGFREQFAEPLAARYGAEAAQTATAVEAFEISEYGAHADAAKLRELFPAAADA
;
A
#
# COMPACT_ATOMS: atom_id res chain seq x y z
N GLN A 1 0.05 16.13 8.02
CA GLN A 1 -0.91 15.51 7.07
C GLN A 1 -1.56 14.27 7.70
N PHE A 2 -0.81 13.26 8.13
CA PHE A 2 -1.35 12.00 8.68
C PHE A 2 -2.11 12.09 10.01
N PHE A 3 -1.78 13.06 10.87
CA PHE A 3 -2.42 13.22 12.18
C PHE A 3 -3.41 14.38 12.26
N GLU A 4 -3.53 15.17 11.19
CA GLU A 4 -4.33 16.40 11.18
C GLU A 4 -5.27 16.40 9.99
N TRP A 5 -4.74 16.62 8.78
CA TRP A 5 -5.56 16.78 7.58
C TRP A 5 -6.30 15.50 7.16
N LEU A 6 -5.64 14.33 7.13
CA LEU A 6 -6.29 13.08 6.74
C LEU A 6 -7.41 12.67 7.72
N PRO A 7 -7.18 12.67 9.05
CA PRO A 7 -8.24 12.43 10.03
C PRO A 7 -9.37 13.46 9.97
N PHE A 8 -9.04 14.73 9.75
CA PHE A 8 -10.04 15.79 9.55
C PHE A 8 -10.92 15.53 8.32
N ASN A 9 -10.30 15.23 7.18
CA ASN A 9 -11.01 14.94 5.94
C ASN A 9 -11.91 13.70 6.04
N GLN A 10 -11.52 12.71 6.85
CA GLN A 10 -12.31 11.50 7.09
C GLN A 10 -13.31 11.63 8.26
N GLY A 11 -13.34 12.76 8.98
CA GLY A 11 -14.24 12.96 10.11
C GLY A 11 -13.89 12.13 11.36
N ILE A 12 -12.62 11.77 11.53
CA ILE A 12 -12.11 10.91 12.63
C ILE A 12 -11.02 11.61 13.46
N SER A 13 -11.01 12.94 13.49
CA SER A 13 -9.97 13.72 14.20
C SER A 13 -9.93 13.45 15.71
N ASP A 14 -11.07 13.12 16.29
CA ASP A 14 -11.25 12.76 17.70
C ASP A 14 -10.66 11.38 18.06
N GLN A 15 -10.31 10.57 17.05
CA GLN A 15 -9.72 9.24 17.23
C GLN A 15 -8.18 9.26 17.26
N VAL A 16 -7.56 10.40 16.95
CA VAL A 16 -6.10 10.53 16.93
C VAL A 16 -5.59 10.70 18.37
N PRO A 17 -4.79 9.76 18.91
CA PRO A 17 -4.33 9.84 20.29
C PRO A 17 -3.30 10.97 20.49
N GLU A 18 -3.10 11.33 21.76
CA GLU A 18 -2.01 12.20 22.18
C GLU A 18 -0.74 11.38 22.43
N GLY A 19 0.43 11.98 22.19
CA GLY A 19 1.71 11.31 22.38
C GLY A 19 2.22 10.55 21.14
N ASP A 20 3.53 10.57 20.95
CA ASP A 20 4.15 10.13 19.70
C ASP A 20 4.06 8.61 19.48
N ALA A 21 4.22 7.82 20.55
CA ALA A 21 4.17 6.36 20.48
C ALA A 21 2.76 5.86 20.11
N ASP A 22 1.74 6.42 20.77
CA ASP A 22 0.35 6.03 20.54
C ASP A 22 -0.13 6.47 19.16
N ARG A 23 0.31 7.65 18.68
CA ARG A 23 0.05 8.10 17.30
C ARG A 23 0.64 7.16 16.26
N ALA A 24 1.87 6.69 16.47
CA ALA A 24 2.50 5.75 15.55
C ALA A 24 1.76 4.40 15.50
N ALA A 25 1.33 3.88 16.65
CA ALA A 25 0.55 2.66 16.74
C ALA A 25 -0.83 2.81 16.06
N TRP A 26 -1.52 3.92 16.32
CA TRP A 26 -2.80 4.26 15.70
C TRP A 26 -2.67 4.36 14.18
N LEU A 27 -1.68 5.11 13.67
CA LEU A 27 -1.45 5.27 12.23
C LEU A 27 -1.21 3.91 11.55
N ARG A 28 -0.43 3.03 12.18
CA ARG A 28 -0.18 1.69 11.64
C ARG A 28 -1.48 0.88 11.54
N SER A 29 -2.30 0.88 12.59
CA SER A 29 -3.58 0.13 12.58
C SER A 29 -4.53 0.70 11.53
N TRP A 30 -4.77 2.01 11.58
CA TRP A 30 -5.69 2.69 10.66
C TRP A 30 -5.28 2.53 9.19
N TYR A 31 -3.98 2.60 8.90
CA TYR A 31 -3.50 2.36 7.54
C TYR A 31 -3.66 0.91 7.09
N LEU A 32 -3.34 -0.06 7.95
CA LEU A 32 -3.51 -1.49 7.63
C LEU A 32 -4.98 -1.87 7.43
N ASP A 33 -5.90 -1.28 8.20
CA ASP A 33 -7.33 -1.47 8.00
C ASP A 33 -7.79 -0.91 6.65
N TRP A 34 -7.23 0.24 6.24
CA TRP A 34 -7.55 0.84 4.93
C TRP A 34 -7.06 -0.01 3.75
N VAL A 35 -5.83 -0.53 3.80
CA VAL A 35 -5.25 -1.31 2.69
C VAL A 35 -5.50 -2.81 2.79
N GLY A 36 -6.14 -3.28 3.86
CA GLY A 36 -6.22 -4.70 4.21
C GLY A 36 -6.86 -5.58 3.13
N GLY A 37 -7.83 -5.05 2.38
CA GLY A 37 -8.52 -5.79 1.32
C GLY A 37 -7.73 -5.96 0.02
N PHE A 38 -6.58 -5.29 -0.12
CA PHE A 38 -5.80 -5.34 -1.36
C PHE A 38 -5.14 -6.69 -1.59
N ARG A 39 -4.83 -7.44 -0.53
CA ARG A 39 -4.29 -8.80 -0.69
C ARG A 39 -5.29 -9.71 -1.40
N GLU A 40 -6.55 -9.72 -0.95
CA GLU A 40 -7.60 -10.51 -1.57
C GLU A 40 -7.89 -10.02 -2.99
N GLN A 41 -7.94 -8.69 -3.17
CA GLN A 41 -8.22 -8.07 -4.47
C GLN A 41 -7.15 -8.40 -5.53
N PHE A 42 -5.87 -8.47 -5.13
CA PHE A 42 -4.74 -8.68 -6.05
C PHE A 42 -4.07 -10.04 -5.87
N ALA A 43 -4.77 -11.04 -5.30
CA ALA A 43 -4.19 -12.35 -4.99
C ALA A 43 -3.57 -13.05 -6.21
N GLU A 44 -4.24 -13.01 -7.37
CA GLU A 44 -3.75 -13.64 -8.59
C GLU A 44 -2.49 -12.92 -9.15
N PRO A 45 -2.49 -11.60 -9.41
CA PRO A 45 -1.28 -10.89 -9.82
C PRO A 45 -0.13 -11.04 -8.82
N LEU A 46 -0.42 -11.03 -7.52
CA LEU A 46 0.59 -11.17 -6.47
C LEU A 46 1.23 -12.56 -6.50
N ALA A 47 0.44 -13.63 -6.67
CA ALA A 47 0.95 -14.99 -6.78
C ALA A 47 1.71 -15.22 -8.10
N ALA A 48 1.21 -14.66 -9.20
CA ALA A 48 1.88 -14.71 -10.50
C ALA A 48 3.24 -14.00 -10.47
N ARG A 49 3.34 -12.91 -9.68
CA ARG A 49 4.56 -12.11 -9.60
C ARG A 49 5.54 -12.58 -8.55
N TYR A 50 5.09 -12.97 -7.36
CA TYR A 50 5.99 -13.25 -6.22
C TYR A 50 5.88 -14.69 -5.70
N GLY A 51 5.06 -15.51 -6.34
CA GLY A 51 4.78 -16.88 -5.92
C GLY A 51 3.69 -16.97 -4.85
N ALA A 52 3.14 -18.18 -4.70
CA ALA A 52 2.00 -18.45 -3.83
C ALA A 52 2.29 -18.21 -2.34
N GLU A 53 3.51 -18.47 -1.87
CA GLU A 53 3.89 -18.27 -0.47
C GLU A 53 3.92 -16.79 -0.10
N ALA A 54 4.57 -15.95 -0.91
CA ALA A 54 4.60 -14.51 -0.71
C ALA A 54 3.18 -13.91 -0.75
N ALA A 55 2.35 -14.39 -1.69
CA ALA A 55 0.98 -13.93 -1.79
C ALA A 55 0.11 -14.27 -0.56
N GLN A 56 0.32 -15.44 0.06
CA GLN A 56 -0.41 -15.85 1.26
C GLN A 56 0.10 -15.17 2.54
N THR A 57 1.40 -14.85 2.61
CA THR A 57 2.04 -14.31 3.82
C THR A 57 2.13 -12.79 3.85
N ALA A 58 1.83 -12.11 2.73
CA ALA A 58 1.79 -10.66 2.68
C ALA A 58 0.80 -10.06 3.70
N THR A 59 1.28 -9.08 4.46
CA THR A 59 0.51 -8.37 5.50
C THR A 59 -0.09 -7.06 5.02
N ALA A 60 0.47 -6.49 3.94
CA ALA A 60 -0.02 -5.33 3.25
C ALA A 60 0.37 -5.43 1.77
N VAL A 61 -0.48 -4.90 0.90
CA VAL A 61 -0.23 -4.82 -0.54
C VAL A 61 -0.40 -3.37 -0.96
N GLU A 62 0.55 -2.85 -1.73
CA GLU A 62 0.42 -1.58 -2.43
C GLU A 62 0.39 -1.87 -3.92
N ALA A 63 -0.64 -1.38 -4.60
CA ALA A 63 -0.84 -1.58 -6.03
C ALA A 63 -0.59 -0.26 -6.77
N PHE A 64 0.13 -0.33 -7.88
CA PHE A 64 0.42 0.80 -8.75
C PHE A 64 -0.29 0.63 -10.10
N GLU A 65 -0.81 1.74 -10.62
CA GLU A 65 -1.35 1.84 -11.97
C GLU A 65 -0.49 2.79 -12.79
N ILE A 66 -0.22 2.42 -14.04
CA ILE A 66 0.50 3.29 -14.97
C ILE A 66 -0.48 4.31 -15.53
N SER A 67 -0.18 5.60 -15.32
CA SER A 67 -1.01 6.69 -15.83
C SER A 67 -1.10 6.68 -17.35
N GLU A 68 -2.32 6.81 -17.88
CA GLU A 68 -2.59 6.93 -19.32
C GLU A 68 -1.97 8.19 -19.95
N TYR A 69 -1.78 9.25 -19.14
CA TYR A 69 -1.24 10.54 -19.57
C TYR A 69 0.22 10.74 -19.16
N GLY A 70 0.78 9.79 -18.41
CA GLY A 70 2.17 9.81 -17.96
C GLY A 70 3.14 9.42 -19.06
N ALA A 71 4.43 9.45 -18.71
CA ALA A 71 5.43 8.82 -19.56
C ALA A 71 5.13 7.31 -19.68
N HIS A 72 5.20 6.78 -20.90
CA HIS A 72 4.94 5.37 -21.14
C HIS A 72 5.96 4.50 -20.38
N ALA A 73 5.48 3.55 -19.60
CA ALA A 73 6.31 2.62 -18.84
C ALA A 73 6.35 1.28 -19.56
N ASP A 74 7.29 1.15 -20.51
CA ASP A 74 7.57 -0.14 -21.13
C ASP A 74 8.20 -1.13 -20.12
N ALA A 75 8.42 -2.38 -20.55
CA ALA A 75 8.98 -3.40 -19.67
C ALA A 75 10.38 -3.04 -19.12
N ALA A 76 11.20 -2.29 -19.87
CA ALA A 76 12.52 -1.87 -19.39
C ALA A 76 12.36 -0.80 -18.29
N LYS A 77 11.47 0.16 -18.50
CA LYS A 77 11.17 1.22 -17.53
C LYS A 77 10.51 0.65 -16.26
N LEU A 78 9.62 -0.32 -16.39
CA LEU A 78 9.02 -0.99 -15.23
C LEU A 78 10.07 -1.72 -14.38
N ARG A 79 11.08 -2.35 -15.00
CA ARG A 79 12.19 -2.97 -14.26
C ARG A 79 13.09 -1.93 -13.58
N GLU A 80 13.30 -0.77 -14.20
CA GLU A 80 14.04 0.34 -13.59
C GLU A 80 13.30 0.91 -12.38
N LEU A 81 11.98 1.12 -12.50
CA LEU A 81 11.14 1.70 -11.44
C LEU A 81 10.86 0.72 -10.30
N PHE A 82 10.69 -0.57 -10.61
CA PHE A 82 10.34 -1.62 -9.66
C PHE A 82 11.32 -2.79 -9.74
N PRO A 83 12.60 -2.60 -9.36
CA PRO A 83 13.63 -3.62 -9.51
C PRO A 83 13.39 -4.86 -8.64
N ALA A 84 12.83 -4.68 -7.42
CA ALA A 84 12.47 -5.81 -6.57
C ALA A 84 11.25 -6.60 -7.09
N ALA A 85 10.42 -5.98 -7.93
CA ALA A 85 9.37 -6.68 -8.64
C ALA A 85 9.98 -7.43 -9.84
N ALA A 86 10.90 -6.81 -10.60
CA ALA A 86 11.46 -7.27 -11.87
C ALA A 86 11.83 -8.76 -11.94
N ASP A 87 12.43 -9.30 -10.87
CA ASP A 87 13.12 -10.58 -10.86
C ASP A 87 12.29 -11.78 -10.37
N ALA A 88 10.99 -11.58 -10.12
CA ALA A 88 10.09 -12.60 -9.57
C ALA A 88 9.10 -13.16 -10.62
#